data_AF-A0A5D0V4Z9-F1
#
_entry.id   AF-A0A5D0V4Z9-F1
#
_cell.length_a   1.000
_cell.length_b   1.000
_cell.length_c   1.000
_cell.angle_alpha   90.00
_cell.angle_beta   90.00
_cell.angle_gamma   90.00
#
_symmetry.space_group_name_H-M   'P 1'
#
loop_
_entity.id
_entity.type
_entity.pdbx_description
1 polymer ?
#
loop_
_entity_poly.entity_id
_entity_poly.type
_entity_poly.pdbx_seq_one_letter_code
_entity_poly.pdbx_strand_id
1 'polypeptide(L)' 'MLDVVELRCSGALAVGRLVKQGVDWRLAHAVVLGRPDPEWPQGRPVLTETPKAYAGLGVVTIDVR' A
#
# COMPACT_ATOMS: atom_id res chain seq x y z
N MET A 1 -10.39 -15.94 4.04
CA MET A 1 -11.10 -15.40 2.85
C MET A 1 -10.16 -14.39 2.21
N LEU A 2 -9.93 -14.48 0.90
CA LEU A 2 -9.08 -13.55 0.15
C LEU A 2 -9.99 -12.65 -0.67
N ASP A 3 -9.91 -11.34 -0.44
CA ASP A 3 -10.66 -10.34 -1.20
C ASP A 3 -9.74 -9.64 -2.21
N VAL A 4 -10.20 -9.55 -3.46
CA VAL A 4 -9.53 -8.80 -4.51
C VAL A 4 -10.21 -7.43 -4.61
N VAL A 5 -9.47 -6.38 -4.27
CA VAL A 5 -9.97 -5.00 -4.31
C VAL A 5 -9.46 -4.30 -5.56
N GLU A 6 -10.37 -3.79 -6.38
CA GLU A 6 -10.02 -2.96 -7.53
C GLU A 6 -9.54 -1.57 -7.05
N LEU A 7 -8.35 -1.15 -7.51
CA LEU A 7 -7.79 0.18 -7.19
C LEU A 7 -8.61 1.36 -7.70
N ARG A 8 -9.46 1.14 -8.71
CA ARG A 8 -10.11 2.19 -9.52
C ARG A 8 -9.08 3.16 -10.12
N CYS A 9 -9.55 4.14 -10.89
CA CYS A 9 -8.66 5.07 -11.60
C CYS A 9 -7.79 5.90 -10.62
N SER A 10 -8.36 6.40 -9.53
CA SER A 10 -7.62 7.19 -8.53
C SER A 10 -6.50 6.40 -7.86
N GLY A 11 -6.77 5.14 -7.48
CA GLY A 11 -5.75 4.25 -6.92
C GLY A 11 -4.67 3.91 -7.95
N ALA A 12 -5.04 3.63 -9.19
CA ALA A 12 -4.08 3.36 -10.27
C ALA A 12 -3.14 4.55 -10.54
N LEU A 13 -3.68 5.79 -10.56
CA LEU A 13 -2.87 7.00 -10.70
C LEU A 13 -1.93 7.22 -9.51
N ALA A 14 -2.40 6.95 -8.28
CA ALA A 14 -1.57 7.04 -7.09
C ALA A 14 -0.42 6.02 -7.11
N VAL A 15 -0.68 4.79 -7.54
CA VAL A 15 0.35 3.76 -7.76
C VAL A 15 1.34 4.22 -8.83
N GLY A 16 0.85 4.69 -9.97
CA GLY A 16 1.69 5.17 -11.08
C GLY A 16 2.64 6.30 -10.65
N ARG A 17 2.19 7.20 -9.77
CA ARG A 17 3.03 8.26 -9.21
C ARG A 17 4.20 7.70 -8.37
N LEU A 18 3.95 6.70 -7.53
CA LEU A 18 4.99 6.06 -6.72
C LEU A 18 5.97 5.26 -7.58
N VAL A 19 5.45 4.55 -8.59
CA VAL A 19 6.29 3.82 -9.56
C VAL A 19 7.19 4.78 -10.33
N LYS A 20 6.67 5.93 -10.77
CA LYS A 20 7.48 6.99 -11.40
C LYS A 20 8.59 7.52 -10.48
N GLN A 21 8.42 7.42 -9.17
CA GLN A 21 9.43 7.80 -8.17
C GLN A 21 10.41 6.67 -7.84
N GLY A 22 10.33 5.52 -8.53
CA GLY A 22 11.24 4.38 -8.36
C GLY A 22 10.80 3.36 -7.32
N VAL A 23 9.59 3.49 -6.76
CA VAL A 23 9.04 2.47 -5.85
C VAL A 23 8.63 1.23 -6.65
N ASP A 24 9.00 0.04 -6.18
CA ASP A 24 8.52 -1.22 -6.78
C ASP A 24 6.99 -1.26 -6.84
N TRP A 25 6.43 -1.76 -7.94
CA TRP A 25 5.00 -1.68 -8.20
C TRP A 25 4.16 -2.43 -7.16
N ARG A 26 4.68 -3.52 -6.57
CA ARG A 26 3.96 -4.29 -5.53
C ARG A 26 3.89 -3.51 -4.23
N LEU A 27 5.01 -2.89 -3.85
CA LEU A 27 5.10 -1.96 -2.72
C LEU A 27 4.18 -0.76 -2.92
N ALA A 28 4.21 -0.13 -4.10
CA ALA A 28 3.36 1.01 -4.42
C ALA A 28 1.86 0.64 -4.30
N HIS A 29 1.47 -0.53 -4.78
CA HIS A 29 0.10 -1.04 -4.68
C HIS A 29 -0.32 -1.24 -3.22
N ALA A 30 0.52 -1.91 -2.43
CA ALA A 30 0.26 -2.14 -1.01
C ALA A 30 0.19 -0.83 -0.22
N VAL A 31 1.05 0.15 -0.53
CA VAL A 31 1.02 1.49 0.07
C VAL A 31 -0.29 2.21 -0.23
N VAL A 32 -0.76 2.18 -1.48
CA VAL A 32 -2.00 2.87 -1.85
C VAL A 32 -3.21 2.27 -1.15
N LEU A 33 -3.29 0.93 -1.04
CA LEU A 33 -4.37 0.26 -0.29
C LEU A 33 -4.26 0.41 1.23
N GLY A 34 -3.03 0.53 1.74
CA GLY A 34 -2.76 0.66 3.17
C GLY A 34 -3.06 2.05 3.74
N ARG A 35 -3.26 3.06 2.89
CA ARG A 35 -3.57 4.42 3.32
C ARG A 35 -4.98 4.52 3.92
N PRO A 36 -5.21 5.49 4.82
CA PRO A 36 -6.54 5.81 5.32
C PRO A 36 -7.55 6.07 4.20
N ASP A 37 -8.73 5.49 4.35
CA ASP A 37 -9.90 5.73 3.52
C ASP A 37 -11.18 5.73 4.39
N PRO A 38 -12.37 6.07 3.85
CA PRO A 38 -13.60 6.13 4.64
C PRO A 38 -14.03 4.81 5.30
N GLU A 39 -13.65 3.66 4.73
CA GLU A 39 -13.92 2.34 5.30
C GLU A 39 -12.88 2.01 6.38
N TRP A 40 -11.63 2.46 6.20
CA TRP A 40 -10.50 2.25 7.10
C TRP A 40 -9.84 3.58 7.49
N PRO A 41 -10.39 4.33 8.47
CA PRO A 41 -9.91 5.68 8.81
C PRO A 41 -8.47 5.72 9.34
N GLN A 42 -7.96 4.61 9.88
CA GLN A 42 -6.58 4.47 10.34
C GLN A 42 -5.66 3.84 9.29
N GLY A 43 -6.20 3.52 8.12
CA GLY A 43 -5.52 2.74 7.09
C GLY A 43 -5.50 1.24 7.42
N ARG A 44 -5.00 0.45 6.47
CA ARG A 44 -4.88 -1.00 6.58
C ARG A 44 -3.41 -1.37 6.77
N PRO A 45 -3.03 -2.10 7.83
CA PRO A 45 -1.67 -2.55 8.00
C PRO A 45 -1.24 -3.46 6.84
N VAL A 46 -0.02 -3.28 6.36
CA VAL A 46 0.57 -4.14 5.33
C VAL A 46 1.34 -5.28 6.00
N LEU A 47 0.88 -6.50 5.81
CA LEU A 47 1.61 -7.71 6.19
C LEU A 47 2.78 -7.93 5.22
N THR A 48 4.00 -8.03 5.74
CA THR A 48 5.20 -8.13 4.89
C THR A 48 6.37 -8.74 5.64
N GLU A 49 7.20 -9.51 4.94
CA GLU A 49 8.50 -9.95 5.44
C GLU A 49 9.60 -8.88 5.34
N THR A 50 9.28 -7.72 4.73
CA THR A 50 10.25 -6.64 4.46
C THR A 50 9.73 -5.27 4.94
N PRO A 51 9.46 -5.07 6.25
CA PRO A 51 8.92 -3.79 6.75
C PRO A 51 9.74 -2.56 6.36
N LYS A 52 11.07 -2.71 6.31
CA LYS A 52 12.01 -1.62 5.94
C LYS A 52 11.79 -1.08 4.52
N ALA A 53 11.25 -1.88 3.60
CA ALA A 53 10.95 -1.42 2.24
C ALA A 53 9.80 -0.40 2.21
N TYR A 54 8.96 -0.35 3.25
CA TYR A 54 7.85 0.60 3.39
C TYR A 54 8.22 1.87 4.16
N ALA A 55 9.46 1.99 4.63
CA ALA A 55 9.89 3.13 5.44
C ALA A 55 9.68 4.45 4.70
N GLY A 56 8.99 5.40 5.36
CA GLY A 56 8.69 6.71 4.78
C GLY A 56 7.53 6.74 3.76
N LEU A 57 6.86 5.62 3.50
CA LEU A 57 5.74 5.55 2.54
C LEU A 57 4.35 5.80 3.18
N GLY A 58 4.31 6.04 4.49
CA GLY A 58 3.10 6.48 5.20
C GLY A 58 2.08 5.38 5.47
N VAL A 59 2.52 4.13 5.59
CA VAL A 59 1.69 2.98 5.97
C VAL A 59 2.26 2.27 7.19
N VAL A 60 1.38 1.66 7.98
CA VAL A 60 1.78 0.76 9.07
C VAL A 60 2.10 -0.61 8.47
N THR A 61 3.20 -1.21 8.92
CA THR A 61 3.57 -2.58 8.53
C THR A 61 3.49 -3.50 9.73
N ILE A 62 3.14 -4.76 9.47
CA ILE A 62 3.23 -5.85 10.43
C ILE A 62 4.22 -6.85 9.84
N ASP A 63 5.29 -7.13 10.59
CA ASP A 63 6.25 -8.16 10.23
C ASP A 63 5.61 -9.54 10.42
N VAL A 64 5.79 -10.43 9.44
CA VAL A 64 5.24 -11.79 9.46
C VAL A 64 6.32 -12.86 9.63
N ARG A 65 7.54 -12.45 9.99
CA ARG A 65 8.62 -13.35 10.39
C ARG A 65 8.61 -13.68 11.88
#